data_AF-A0A7C5FI76-F1
#
_entry.id   AF-A0A7C5FI76-F1
#
_cell.length_a   1.000
_cell.length_b   1.000
_cell.length_c   1.000
_cell.angle_alpha   90.00
_cell.angle_beta   90.00
_cell.angle_gamma   90.00
#
_symmetry.space_group_name_H-M   'P 1'
#
loop_
_entity.id
_entity.type
_entity.pdbx_description
1 polymer ?
#
loop_
_entity_poly.entity_id
_entity_poly.type
_entity_poly.pdbx_seq_one_letter_code
_entity_poly.pdbx_strand_id
1 'polypeptide(L)'
;MSQIETMFTLQQKLNDSTNGTEWENGVTKQGKKIDWRRCIYLEAAELVESYPWKHWKSIDAKVDRANVEVELVDIWHFVMSEVLRVNRLNDNLPLEELAIALEDAIGTIDAEQIEDDYYAEIEAIELLITKLLCNFELVDFTKSYFELCRKLGLSSQRLYTLYIGKNILNIFRQDNGYKDGSYKKIWGTKEDNVVMQEILEENPDISSDGLYKKLQECYKGTSNSKCP
;
A
#
# COMPACT_ATOMS: atom_id res chain seq x y z
N MET A 1 0.55 -16.59 14.15
CA MET A 1 0.97 -15.41 13.39
C MET A 1 -0.19 -14.45 13.31
N SER A 2 -0.05 -13.25 13.86
CA SER A 2 -1.09 -12.22 13.73
C SER A 2 -1.14 -11.69 12.28
N GLN A 3 -2.16 -10.87 11.95
CA GLN A 3 -2.23 -10.23 10.64
C GLN A 3 -1.05 -9.27 10.45
N ILE A 4 -0.72 -8.44 11.45
CA ILE A 4 0.42 -7.52 11.40
C ILE A 4 1.73 -8.29 11.23
N GLU A 5 1.96 -9.34 12.02
CA GLU A 5 3.19 -10.15 11.93
C GLU A 5 3.35 -10.77 10.53
N THR A 6 2.24 -11.26 9.95
CA THR A 6 2.22 -11.77 8.58
C THR A 6 2.59 -10.66 7.59
N MET A 7 2.01 -9.47 7.73
CA MET A 7 2.30 -8.34 6.85
C MET A 7 3.76 -7.89 6.95
N PHE A 8 4.32 -7.77 8.16
CA PHE A 8 5.73 -7.48 8.38
C PHE A 8 6.65 -8.53 7.74
N THR A 9 6.33 -9.81 7.91
CA THR A 9 7.10 -10.90 7.29
C THR A 9 7.10 -10.78 5.77
N LEU A 10 5.96 -10.48 5.16
CA LEU A 10 5.83 -10.29 3.71
C LEU A 10 6.52 -9.00 3.24
N GLN A 11 6.45 -7.92 4.02
CA GLN A 11 7.08 -6.66 3.67
C GLN A 11 8.60 -6.77 3.73
N GLN A 12 9.15 -7.43 4.75
CA GLN A 12 10.59 -7.71 4.85
C GLN A 12 11.07 -8.50 3.62
N LYS A 13 10.38 -9.60 3.27
CA LYS A 13 10.72 -10.40 2.08
C LYS A 13 10.66 -9.59 0.78
N LEU A 14 9.62 -8.78 0.62
CA LEU A 14 9.47 -7.92 -0.56
C LEU A 14 10.60 -6.88 -0.64
N ASN A 15 10.94 -6.24 0.48
CA ASN A 15 12.03 -5.27 0.55
C ASN A 15 13.39 -5.92 0.31
N ASP A 16 13.66 -7.10 0.88
CA ASP A 16 14.90 -7.85 0.66
C ASP A 16 15.08 -8.21 -0.82
N SER A 17 14.02 -8.72 -1.47
CA SER A 17 14.04 -9.04 -2.89
C SER A 17 14.25 -7.79 -3.76
N THR A 18 13.51 -6.72 -3.44
CA THR A 18 13.51 -5.48 -4.22
C THR A 18 14.82 -4.72 -4.05
N ASN A 19 15.26 -4.51 -2.81
CA ASN A 19 16.31 -3.58 -2.44
C ASN A 19 17.62 -4.28 -2.05
N GLY A 20 17.61 -5.58 -1.72
CA GLY A 20 18.76 -6.32 -1.16
C GLY A 20 18.69 -6.37 0.37
N THR A 21 19.30 -7.38 0.99
CA THR A 21 19.14 -7.78 2.42
C THR A 21 19.70 -6.81 3.47
N GLU A 22 20.14 -5.62 3.07
CA GLU A 22 20.66 -4.56 3.96
C GLU A 22 20.03 -3.20 3.64
N TRP A 23 18.83 -3.22 3.07
CA TRP A 23 18.10 -2.02 2.64
C TRP A 23 17.78 -1.08 3.82
N GLU A 24 17.76 -1.60 5.05
CA GLU A 24 17.52 -0.83 6.26
C GLU A 24 18.60 0.23 6.50
N ASN A 25 19.80 0.04 5.92
CA ASN A 25 20.88 1.03 5.90
C ASN A 25 20.57 2.25 5.00
N GLY A 26 19.41 2.27 4.33
CA GLY A 26 18.92 3.40 3.56
C GLY A 26 19.44 3.45 2.13
N VAL A 27 20.03 2.36 1.62
CA VAL A 27 20.56 2.27 0.25
C VAL A 27 20.22 0.91 -0.36
N THR A 28 19.78 0.86 -1.61
CA THR A 28 19.53 -0.39 -2.33
C THR A 28 20.84 -1.05 -2.79
N LYS A 29 20.78 -2.32 -3.19
CA LYS A 29 21.87 -3.07 -3.83
C LYS A 29 22.37 -2.45 -5.15
N GLN A 30 21.65 -1.48 -5.72
CA GLN A 30 22.07 -0.66 -6.87
C GLN A 30 22.62 0.73 -6.48
N GLY A 31 22.80 1.01 -5.18
CA GLY A 31 23.32 2.29 -4.71
C GLY A 31 22.30 3.44 -4.69
N LYS A 32 21.00 3.16 -4.84
CA LYS A 32 19.95 4.19 -4.75
C LYS A 32 19.60 4.45 -3.29
N LYS A 33 19.55 5.73 -2.89
CA LYS A 33 19.06 6.12 -1.56
C LYS A 33 17.58 5.77 -1.41
N ILE A 34 17.25 5.18 -0.28
CA ILE A 34 15.89 4.87 0.15
C ILE A 34 15.41 5.99 1.08
N ASP A 35 14.17 6.41 0.90
CA ASP A 35 13.55 7.45 1.72
C ASP A 35 12.06 7.12 1.83
N TRP A 36 11.70 6.36 2.87
CA TRP A 36 10.34 5.88 3.05
C TRP A 36 9.34 7.00 3.33
N ARG A 37 9.78 8.09 3.99
CA ARG A 37 8.96 9.30 4.16
C ARG A 37 8.64 9.93 2.80
N ARG A 38 9.60 9.95 1.86
CA ARG A 38 9.33 10.37 0.48
C ARG A 38 8.30 9.49 -0.21
N CYS A 39 8.42 8.17 -0.08
CA CYS A 39 7.44 7.26 -0.65
C CYS A 39 6.04 7.56 -0.09
N ILE A 40 5.89 7.66 1.23
CA ILE A 40 4.61 7.91 1.89
C ILE A 40 3.92 9.19 1.40
N TYR A 41 4.60 10.36 1.35
CA TYR A 41 3.89 11.57 0.92
C TYR A 41 3.60 11.61 -0.58
N LEU A 42 4.33 10.84 -1.40
CA LEU A 42 4.01 10.73 -2.83
C LEU A 42 2.75 9.89 -3.02
N GLU A 43 2.62 8.76 -2.33
CA GLU A 43 1.38 7.97 -2.35
C GLU A 43 0.20 8.73 -1.72
N ALA A 44 0.45 9.55 -0.69
CA ALA A 44 -0.59 10.43 -0.15
C ALA A 44 -1.05 11.49 -1.17
N ALA A 45 -0.19 11.93 -2.10
CA ALA A 45 -0.59 12.78 -3.20
C ALA A 45 -1.38 12.02 -4.27
N GLU A 46 -1.03 10.77 -4.57
CA GLU A 46 -1.83 9.88 -5.44
C GLU A 46 -3.21 9.60 -4.81
N LEU A 47 -3.27 9.47 -3.49
CA LEU A 47 -4.51 9.36 -2.72
C LEU A 47 -5.39 10.62 -2.90
N VAL A 48 -4.83 11.83 -2.80
CA VAL A 48 -5.57 13.08 -3.07
C VAL A 48 -6.06 13.13 -4.53
N GLU A 49 -5.28 12.62 -5.48
CA GLU A 49 -5.69 12.54 -6.90
C GLU A 49 -6.89 11.61 -7.16
N SER A 50 -7.27 10.77 -6.19
CA SER A 50 -8.49 9.94 -6.24
C SER A 50 -9.78 10.76 -6.05
N TYR A 51 -9.66 12.04 -5.70
CA TYR A 51 -10.78 12.94 -5.43
C TYR A 51 -10.96 14.00 -6.54
N PRO A 52 -12.18 14.50 -6.78
CA PRO A 52 -12.47 15.53 -7.78
C PRO A 52 -12.10 16.95 -7.27
N TRP A 53 -10.91 17.13 -6.71
CA TRP A 53 -10.45 18.36 -6.06
C TRP A 53 -10.14 19.50 -7.04
N LYS A 54 -9.88 19.17 -8.32
CA LYS A 54 -9.45 20.14 -9.35
C LYS A 54 -10.60 21.05 -9.74
N HIS A 55 -10.61 22.25 -9.17
CA HIS A 55 -11.59 23.30 -9.48
C HIS A 55 -11.59 23.76 -10.96
N TRP A 56 -10.61 23.35 -11.78
CA TRP A 56 -10.50 23.72 -13.20
C TRP A 56 -10.67 22.54 -14.18
N LYS A 57 -10.88 21.29 -13.71
CA LYS A 57 -10.96 20.10 -14.58
C LYS A 57 -11.85 19.02 -13.97
N SER A 58 -12.77 18.47 -14.76
CA SER A 58 -13.62 17.33 -14.37
C SER A 58 -14.40 17.57 -13.07
N ILE A 59 -15.03 18.74 -12.95
CA ILE A 59 -15.70 19.21 -11.72
C ILE A 59 -16.84 18.25 -11.28
N ASP A 60 -17.51 17.59 -12.23
CA ASP A 60 -18.60 16.63 -11.96
C ASP A 60 -18.11 15.18 -11.73
N ALA A 61 -16.80 14.96 -11.63
CA ALA A 61 -16.26 13.63 -11.36
C ALA A 61 -16.63 13.15 -9.95
N LYS A 62 -16.66 11.82 -9.77
CA LYS A 62 -16.88 11.19 -8.48
C LYS A 62 -15.54 10.75 -7.89
N VAL A 63 -15.53 10.56 -6.58
CA VAL A 63 -14.38 9.97 -5.89
C VAL A 63 -14.15 8.55 -6.41
N ASP A 64 -12.90 8.24 -6.76
CA ASP A 64 -12.46 6.88 -7.07
C ASP A 64 -12.17 6.13 -5.77
N ARG A 65 -13.23 5.57 -5.17
CA ARG A 65 -13.13 4.84 -3.90
C ARG A 65 -12.24 3.60 -3.99
N ALA A 66 -12.19 2.95 -5.15
CA ALA A 66 -11.32 1.79 -5.34
C ALA A 66 -9.84 2.21 -5.29
N ASN A 67 -9.50 3.33 -5.92
CA ASN A 67 -8.14 3.86 -5.86
C ASN A 67 -7.78 4.38 -4.46
N VAL A 68 -8.72 5.00 -3.73
CA VAL A 68 -8.51 5.39 -2.31
C VAL A 68 -8.01 4.21 -1.47
N GLU A 69 -8.64 3.03 -1.60
CA GLU A 69 -8.18 1.84 -0.88
C GLU A 69 -6.78 1.40 -1.30
N VAL A 70 -6.47 1.48 -2.60
CA VAL A 70 -5.16 1.10 -3.17
C VAL A 70 -4.05 1.99 -2.63
N GLU A 71 -4.25 3.31 -2.62
CA GLU A 71 -3.22 4.25 -2.17
C GLU A 71 -3.01 4.20 -0.65
N LEU A 72 -4.06 3.93 0.12
CA LEU A 72 -3.91 3.63 1.56
C LEU A 72 -3.03 2.39 1.78
N VAL A 73 -3.22 1.33 0.98
CA VAL A 73 -2.39 0.13 1.03
C VAL A 73 -0.95 0.42 0.61
N ASP A 74 -0.72 1.29 -0.38
CA ASP A 74 0.63 1.68 -0.80
C ASP A 74 1.34 2.50 0.28
N ILE A 75 0.64 3.44 0.92
CA ILE A 75 1.13 4.11 2.12
C ILE A 75 1.51 3.07 3.19
N TRP A 76 0.68 2.05 3.42
CA TRP A 76 0.97 1.01 4.42
C TRP A 76 2.26 0.25 4.16
N HIS A 77 2.54 -0.12 2.91
CA HIS A 77 3.80 -0.78 2.55
C HIS A 77 5.01 0.05 3.00
N PHE A 78 4.94 1.37 2.80
CA PHE A 78 6.04 2.27 3.14
C PHE A 78 6.11 2.60 4.63
N VAL A 79 4.97 2.68 5.33
CA VAL A 79 4.94 2.79 6.81
C VAL A 79 5.58 1.56 7.44
N MET A 80 5.18 0.35 7.03
CA MET A 80 5.79 -0.89 7.54
C MET A 80 7.28 -0.95 7.23
N SER A 81 7.69 -0.50 6.04
CA SER A 81 9.10 -0.46 5.67
C SER A 81 9.91 0.47 6.58
N GLU A 82 9.35 1.61 6.99
CA GLU A 82 10.01 2.49 7.97
C GLU A 82 10.01 1.88 9.38
N VAL A 83 8.94 1.22 9.81
CA VAL A 83 8.87 0.48 11.08
C VAL A 83 9.95 -0.60 11.15
N LEU A 84 10.05 -1.45 10.13
CA LEU A 84 11.07 -2.49 10.03
C LEU A 84 12.48 -1.91 10.03
N ARG A 85 12.71 -0.81 9.29
CA ARG A 85 13.99 -0.11 9.25
C ARG A 85 14.40 0.38 10.63
N VAL A 86 13.51 1.07 11.33
CA VAL A 86 13.79 1.63 12.66
C VAL A 86 14.00 0.52 13.68
N ASN A 87 13.16 -0.53 13.66
CA ASN A 87 13.35 -1.70 14.52
C ASN A 87 14.74 -2.31 14.29
N ARG A 88 15.14 -2.55 13.03
CA ARG A 88 16.45 -3.14 12.70
C ARG A 88 17.64 -2.33 13.23
N LEU A 89 17.53 -1.00 13.24
CA LEU A 89 18.63 -0.11 13.64
C LEU A 89 18.70 0.17 15.15
N ASN A 90 17.59 0.01 15.86
CA ASN A 90 17.50 0.39 17.28
C ASN A 90 17.38 -0.84 18.19
N ASP A 91 16.23 -1.52 18.15
CA ASP A 91 15.84 -2.52 19.14
C ASP A 91 16.06 -3.96 18.66
N ASN A 92 16.03 -4.15 17.33
CA ASN A 92 16.14 -5.42 16.61
C ASN A 92 15.26 -6.52 17.22
N LEU A 93 14.02 -6.15 17.57
CA LEU A 93 13.04 -7.06 18.13
C LEU A 93 12.64 -8.13 17.11
N PRO A 94 12.31 -9.35 17.55
CA PRO A 94 11.61 -10.33 16.73
C PRO A 94 10.32 -9.72 16.13
N LEU A 95 9.96 -10.13 14.91
CA LEU A 95 8.77 -9.58 14.23
C LEU A 95 7.46 -9.85 14.98
N GLU A 96 7.38 -10.96 15.70
CA GLU A 96 6.24 -11.27 16.58
C GLU A 96 6.09 -10.22 17.69
N GLU A 97 7.17 -9.90 18.41
CA GLU A 97 7.15 -8.88 19.47
C GLU A 97 6.85 -7.48 18.92
N LEU A 98 7.42 -7.14 17.76
CA LEU A 98 7.15 -5.88 17.08
C LEU A 98 5.68 -5.76 16.65
N ALA A 99 5.09 -6.86 16.15
CA ALA A 99 3.69 -6.92 15.76
C ALA A 99 2.78 -6.72 16.98
N ILE A 100 3.04 -7.42 18.09
CA ILE A 100 2.28 -7.26 19.34
C ILE A 100 2.36 -5.81 19.84
N ALA A 101 3.57 -5.22 19.88
CA ALA A 101 3.75 -3.85 20.33
C ALA A 101 2.99 -2.84 19.45
N LEU A 102 2.95 -3.08 18.13
CA LEU A 102 2.15 -2.24 17.23
C LEU A 102 0.66 -2.43 17.48
N GLU A 103 0.17 -3.67 17.53
CA GLU A 103 -1.24 -4.02 17.76
C GLU A 103 -1.76 -3.40 19.07
N ASP A 104 -0.99 -3.48 20.15
CA ASP A 104 -1.31 -2.85 21.43
C ASP A 104 -1.39 -1.32 21.33
N ALA A 105 -0.58 -0.71 20.46
CA ALA A 105 -0.55 0.73 20.28
C ALA A 105 -1.70 1.26 19.40
N ILE A 106 -2.18 0.47 18.44
CA ILE A 106 -3.21 0.89 17.46
C ILE A 106 -4.61 0.41 17.81
N GLY A 107 -4.75 -0.74 18.48
CA GLY A 107 -6.02 -1.41 18.70
C GLY A 107 -6.70 -1.91 17.41
N THR A 108 -7.95 -2.38 17.52
CA THR A 108 -8.76 -2.77 16.37
C THR A 108 -9.40 -1.55 15.72
N ILE A 109 -9.43 -1.52 14.38
CA ILE A 109 -9.97 -0.40 13.60
C ILE A 109 -11.16 -0.86 12.78
N ASP A 110 -12.33 -0.37 13.16
CA ASP A 110 -13.58 -0.55 12.41
C ASP A 110 -13.79 0.63 11.45
N ALA A 111 -14.16 0.34 10.21
CA ALA A 111 -14.46 1.36 9.21
C ALA A 111 -15.60 2.28 9.68
N GLU A 112 -15.39 3.60 9.60
CA GLU A 112 -16.48 4.57 9.79
C GLU A 112 -17.38 4.64 8.55
N GLN A 113 -18.61 5.11 8.76
CA GLN A 113 -19.43 5.51 7.63
C GLN A 113 -18.84 6.77 7.01
N ILE A 114 -18.61 6.72 5.70
CA ILE A 114 -18.11 7.85 4.93
C ILE A 114 -19.24 8.85 4.75
N GLU A 115 -19.01 10.10 5.17
CA GLU A 115 -19.91 11.22 4.94
C GLU A 115 -19.80 11.74 3.50
N ASP A 116 -20.82 12.44 3.00
CA ASP A 116 -20.80 13.04 1.66
C ASP A 116 -20.04 14.39 1.64
N ASP A 117 -18.83 14.39 2.21
CA ASP A 117 -17.91 15.52 2.22
C ASP A 117 -16.47 15.05 1.97
N TYR A 118 -16.12 14.94 0.69
CA TYR A 118 -14.77 14.52 0.32
C TYR A 118 -13.69 15.57 0.62
N TYR A 119 -14.04 16.83 0.88
CA TYR A 119 -13.03 17.83 1.27
C TYR A 119 -12.52 17.55 2.68
N ALA A 120 -13.38 17.13 3.60
CA ALA A 120 -12.97 16.68 4.92
C ALA A 120 -12.02 15.47 4.86
N GLU A 121 -12.23 14.57 3.90
CA GLU A 121 -11.31 13.45 3.64
C GLU A 121 -9.94 13.93 3.13
N ILE A 122 -9.92 14.87 2.18
CA ILE A 122 -8.68 15.49 1.69
C ILE A 122 -7.92 16.18 2.85
N GLU A 123 -8.60 16.96 3.68
CA GLU A 123 -7.99 17.60 4.86
C GLU A 123 -7.37 16.58 5.82
N ALA A 124 -8.00 15.41 6.01
CA ALA A 124 -7.44 14.34 6.82
C ALA A 124 -6.14 13.76 6.21
N ILE A 125 -6.07 13.63 4.89
CA ILE A 125 -4.86 13.20 4.17
C ILE A 125 -3.75 14.26 4.31
N GLU A 126 -4.08 15.54 4.13
CA GLU A 126 -3.14 16.65 4.28
C GLU A 126 -2.60 16.77 5.71
N LEU A 127 -3.43 16.47 6.71
CA LEU A 127 -3.01 16.40 8.11
C LEU A 127 -2.00 15.26 8.34
N LEU A 128 -2.20 14.10 7.71
CA LEU A 128 -1.23 13.00 7.75
C LEU A 128 0.10 13.43 7.12
N ILE A 129 0.07 14.07 5.94
CA ILE A 129 1.27 14.61 5.27
C ILE A 129 1.98 15.64 6.17
N THR A 130 1.22 16.54 6.79
CA THR A 130 1.77 17.54 7.72
C THR A 130 2.48 16.87 8.89
N LYS A 131 1.88 15.82 9.47
CA LYS A 131 2.52 15.04 10.54
C LYS A 131 3.80 14.39 10.06
N LEU A 132 3.81 13.80 8.85
CA LEU A 132 5.00 13.18 8.27
C LEU A 132 6.16 14.16 8.03
N LEU A 133 5.86 15.38 7.59
CA LEU A 133 6.88 16.35 7.20
C LEU A 133 7.38 17.18 8.39
N CYS A 134 6.49 17.56 9.31
CA CYS A 134 6.79 18.54 10.35
C CYS A 134 6.93 17.95 11.76
N ASN A 135 6.20 16.87 12.10
CA ASN A 135 6.07 16.35 13.46
C ASN A 135 6.17 14.82 13.49
N PHE A 136 7.18 14.27 12.83
CA PHE A 136 7.27 12.83 12.62
C PHE A 136 7.81 12.09 13.85
N GLU A 137 6.91 11.37 14.51
CA GLU A 137 7.22 10.32 15.48
C GLU A 137 6.56 9.03 15.01
N LEU A 138 7.34 7.96 14.82
CA LEU A 138 6.92 6.79 14.04
C LEU A 138 5.66 6.11 14.60
N VAL A 139 5.62 5.89 15.91
CA VAL A 139 4.47 5.25 16.58
C VAL A 139 3.22 6.11 16.43
N ASP A 140 3.34 7.41 16.70
CA ASP A 140 2.20 8.33 16.61
C ASP A 140 1.76 8.55 15.16
N PHE A 141 2.69 8.56 14.21
CA PHE A 141 2.39 8.61 12.79
C PHE A 141 1.62 7.36 12.37
N THR A 142 2.07 6.19 12.80
CA THR A 142 1.41 4.92 12.48
C THR A 142 -0.04 4.89 13.01
N LYS A 143 -0.27 5.38 14.24
CA LYS A 143 -1.63 5.58 14.77
C LYS A 143 -2.46 6.52 13.89
N SER A 144 -1.89 7.64 13.46
CA SER A 144 -2.59 8.59 12.58
C SER A 144 -2.90 8.01 11.21
N TYR A 145 -2.04 7.15 10.66
CA TYR A 145 -2.33 6.41 9.42
C TYR A 145 -3.55 5.50 9.60
N PHE A 146 -3.60 4.76 10.69
CA PHE A 146 -4.73 3.87 10.99
C PHE A 146 -6.03 4.62 11.26
N GLU A 147 -5.98 5.77 11.93
CA GLU A 147 -7.11 6.69 12.05
C GLU A 147 -7.57 7.24 10.70
N LEU A 148 -6.65 7.48 9.76
CA LEU A 148 -7.00 7.86 8.39
C LEU A 148 -7.74 6.72 7.69
N CYS A 149 -7.23 5.48 7.74
CA CYS A 149 -7.94 4.31 7.18
C CYS A 149 -9.36 4.22 7.71
N ARG A 150 -9.53 4.39 9.03
CA ARG A 150 -10.83 4.38 9.71
C ARG A 150 -11.81 5.38 9.10
N LYS A 151 -11.37 6.65 9.00
CA LYS A 151 -12.16 7.77 8.46
C LYS A 151 -12.50 7.60 6.98
N LEU A 152 -11.60 6.99 6.21
CA LEU A 152 -11.79 6.72 4.79
C LEU A 152 -12.52 5.40 4.52
N GLY A 153 -13.10 4.78 5.56
CA GLY A 153 -13.95 3.59 5.44
C GLY A 153 -13.20 2.27 5.22
N LEU A 154 -11.89 2.23 5.47
CA LEU A 154 -11.06 1.04 5.31
C LEU A 154 -10.83 0.33 6.64
N SER A 155 -11.46 -0.84 6.83
CA SER A 155 -11.30 -1.67 8.03
C SER A 155 -9.97 -2.42 8.06
N SER A 156 -9.51 -2.86 9.24
CA SER A 156 -8.31 -3.70 9.38
C SER A 156 -8.36 -4.96 8.51
N GLN A 157 -9.53 -5.61 8.44
CA GLN A 157 -9.70 -6.84 7.65
C GLN A 157 -9.58 -6.57 6.14
N ARG A 158 -10.18 -5.48 5.65
CA ARG A 158 -10.09 -5.10 4.22
C ARG A 158 -8.68 -4.64 3.87
N LEU A 159 -8.04 -3.85 4.74
CA LEU A 159 -6.63 -3.46 4.60
C LEU A 159 -5.72 -4.68 4.48
N TYR A 160 -5.89 -5.68 5.35
CA TYR A 160 -5.13 -6.92 5.29
C TYR A 160 -5.32 -7.64 3.95
N THR A 161 -6.56 -7.87 3.52
CA THR A 161 -6.86 -8.55 2.24
C THR A 161 -6.23 -7.82 1.05
N LEU A 162 -6.39 -6.50 0.97
CA LEU A 162 -5.83 -5.71 -0.12
C LEU A 162 -4.30 -5.65 -0.07
N TYR A 163 -3.72 -5.56 1.13
CA TYR A 163 -2.27 -5.63 1.30
C TYR A 163 -1.70 -6.94 0.77
N ILE A 164 -2.29 -8.09 1.11
CA ILE A 164 -1.81 -9.38 0.60
C ILE A 164 -1.84 -9.38 -0.94
N GLY A 165 -2.94 -8.91 -1.53
CA GLY A 165 -3.07 -8.77 -2.98
C GLY A 165 -1.99 -7.88 -3.59
N LYS A 166 -1.80 -6.69 -3.03
CA LYS A 166 -0.87 -5.68 -3.54
C LYS A 166 0.58 -6.10 -3.35
N ASN A 167 0.90 -6.82 -2.26
CA ASN A 167 2.20 -7.44 -2.05
C ASN A 167 2.51 -8.45 -3.17
N ILE A 168 1.55 -9.31 -3.52
CA ILE A 168 1.69 -10.27 -4.63
C ILE A 168 1.83 -9.56 -5.97
N LEU A 169 1.05 -8.50 -6.22
CA LEU A 169 1.18 -7.68 -7.42
C LEU A 169 2.55 -6.99 -7.51
N ASN A 170 3.10 -6.53 -6.38
CA ASN A 170 4.43 -5.92 -6.33
C ASN A 170 5.55 -6.94 -6.62
N ILE A 171 5.44 -8.18 -6.11
CA ILE A 171 6.32 -9.29 -6.50
C ILE A 171 6.20 -9.54 -8.01
N PHE A 172 4.97 -9.65 -8.51
CA PHE A 172 4.69 -9.84 -9.94
C PHE A 172 5.32 -8.76 -10.81
N ARG A 173 5.20 -7.48 -10.44
CA ARG A 173 5.85 -6.35 -11.12
C ARG A 173 7.37 -6.57 -11.20
N GLN A 174 8.02 -6.89 -10.09
CA GLN A 174 9.47 -7.11 -10.06
C GLN A 174 9.90 -8.26 -10.97
N ASP A 175 9.16 -9.37 -10.98
CA ASP A 175 9.44 -10.55 -11.82
C ASP A 175 9.23 -10.28 -13.33
N ASN A 176 8.44 -9.26 -13.67
CA ASN A 176 8.07 -8.93 -15.05
C ASN A 176 8.70 -7.60 -15.53
N GLY A 177 9.83 -7.19 -14.95
CA GLY A 177 10.66 -6.10 -15.50
C GLY A 177 10.32 -4.70 -15.01
N TYR A 178 9.79 -4.54 -13.80
CA TYR A 178 9.48 -3.20 -13.27
C TYR A 178 10.75 -2.33 -13.10
N LYS A 179 11.88 -2.94 -12.71
CA LYS A 179 13.14 -2.21 -12.50
C LYS A 179 13.82 -1.74 -13.78
N ASP A 180 13.70 -2.50 -14.87
CA ASP A 180 14.27 -2.14 -16.17
C ASP A 180 13.30 -1.34 -17.05
N GLY A 181 12.07 -1.14 -16.58
CA GLY A 181 11.03 -0.37 -17.25
C GLY A 181 10.29 -1.13 -18.36
N SER A 182 10.52 -2.43 -18.53
CA SER A 182 9.81 -3.25 -19.53
C SER A 182 8.41 -3.68 -19.09
N TYR A 183 8.10 -3.59 -17.80
CA TYR A 183 6.77 -3.90 -17.26
C TYR A 183 5.69 -2.94 -17.77
N LYS A 184 4.52 -3.48 -18.16
CA LYS A 184 3.35 -2.68 -18.53
C LYS A 184 2.37 -2.60 -17.36
N LYS A 185 2.18 -1.41 -16.79
CA LYS A 185 1.21 -1.16 -15.71
C LYS A 185 -0.25 -1.20 -16.19
N ILE A 186 -0.48 -0.85 -17.47
CA ILE A 186 -1.81 -0.87 -18.09
C ILE A 186 -2.01 -2.18 -18.84
N TRP A 187 -3.02 -2.94 -18.42
CA TRP A 187 -3.40 -4.24 -18.95
C TRP A 187 -4.69 -4.11 -19.77
N GLY A 188 -4.53 -3.98 -21.08
CA GLY A 188 -5.66 -3.62 -21.95
C GLY A 188 -6.06 -2.18 -21.72
N THR A 189 -7.22 -1.94 -21.10
CA THR A 189 -7.73 -0.60 -20.74
C THR A 189 -7.67 -0.32 -19.24
N LYS A 190 -7.32 -1.31 -18.42
CA LYS A 190 -7.32 -1.21 -16.95
C LYS A 190 -5.91 -1.15 -16.41
N GLU A 191 -5.72 -0.48 -15.29
CA GLU A 191 -4.47 -0.57 -14.53
C GLU A 191 -4.39 -1.93 -13.80
N ASP A 192 -3.19 -2.46 -13.62
CA ASP A 192 -2.92 -3.72 -12.92
C ASP A 192 -3.49 -3.78 -11.49
N ASN A 193 -3.53 -2.65 -10.77
CA ASN A 193 -4.17 -2.51 -9.48
C ASN A 193 -5.68 -2.85 -9.54
N VAL A 194 -6.37 -2.34 -10.56
CA VAL A 194 -7.80 -2.61 -10.78
C VAL A 194 -8.03 -4.09 -11.08
N VAL A 195 -7.19 -4.68 -11.95
CA VAL A 195 -7.29 -6.11 -12.28
C VAL A 195 -7.08 -6.99 -11.04
N MET A 196 -6.11 -6.64 -10.18
CA MET A 196 -5.91 -7.34 -8.91
C MET A 196 -7.13 -7.23 -7.99
N GLN A 197 -7.73 -6.05 -7.83
CA GLN A 197 -8.94 -5.88 -7.02
C GLN A 197 -10.10 -6.73 -7.55
N GLU A 198 -10.34 -6.71 -8.87
CA GLU A 198 -11.38 -7.53 -9.51
C GLU A 198 -11.17 -9.03 -9.25
N ILE A 199 -9.93 -9.52 -9.36
CA ILE A 199 -9.62 -10.93 -9.07
C ILE A 199 -9.93 -11.28 -7.61
N LEU A 200 -9.60 -10.40 -6.65
CA LEU A 200 -9.87 -10.62 -5.23
C LEU A 200 -11.38 -10.61 -4.93
N GLU A 201 -12.13 -9.72 -5.57
CA GLU A 201 -13.59 -9.63 -5.42
C GLU A 201 -14.30 -10.86 -5.98
N GLU A 202 -13.87 -11.34 -7.15
CA GLU A 202 -14.40 -12.55 -7.76
C GLU A 202 -13.97 -13.83 -7.05
N ASN A 203 -12.87 -13.80 -6.30
CA ASN A 203 -12.27 -14.97 -5.66
C ASN A 203 -11.83 -14.67 -4.21
N PRO A 204 -12.77 -14.49 -3.26
CA PRO A 204 -12.45 -14.06 -1.90
C PRO A 204 -11.48 -14.97 -1.14
N ASP A 205 -11.48 -16.28 -1.45
CA ASP A 205 -10.63 -17.29 -0.81
C ASP A 205 -9.37 -17.65 -1.61
N ILE A 206 -8.99 -16.82 -2.60
CA ILE A 206 -7.84 -17.11 -3.45
C ILE A 206 -6.53 -17.15 -2.65
N SER A 207 -5.73 -18.19 -2.87
CA SER A 207 -4.40 -18.27 -2.27
C SER A 207 -3.43 -17.31 -2.94
N SER A 208 -2.31 -16.98 -2.27
CA SER A 208 -1.27 -16.13 -2.86
C SER A 208 -0.74 -16.65 -4.20
N ASP A 209 -0.49 -17.95 -4.28
CA ASP A 209 -0.08 -18.63 -5.52
C ASP A 209 -1.19 -18.60 -6.58
N GLY A 210 -2.45 -18.72 -6.16
CA GLY A 210 -3.60 -18.62 -7.04
C GLY A 210 -3.72 -17.23 -7.65
N LEU A 211 -3.58 -16.19 -6.83
CA LEU A 211 -3.62 -14.80 -7.30
C LEU A 211 -2.46 -14.52 -8.26
N TYR A 212 -1.24 -14.92 -7.92
CA TYR A 212 -0.08 -14.73 -8.80
C TYR A 212 -0.28 -15.40 -10.17
N LYS A 213 -0.84 -16.62 -10.20
CA LYS A 213 -1.17 -17.32 -11.46
C LYS A 213 -2.24 -16.57 -12.27
N LYS A 214 -3.29 -16.06 -11.63
CA LYS A 214 -4.32 -15.27 -12.32
C LYS A 214 -3.74 -13.96 -12.89
N LEU A 215 -2.87 -13.28 -12.14
CA LEU A 215 -2.14 -12.10 -12.64
C LEU A 215 -1.29 -12.44 -13.88
N GLN A 216 -0.60 -13.59 -13.87
CA GLN A 216 0.14 -14.08 -15.05
C GLN A 216 -0.76 -14.32 -16.26
N GLU A 217 -1.95 -14.90 -16.07
CA GLU A 217 -2.92 -15.15 -17.14
C GLU A 217 -3.42 -13.84 -17.75
N CYS A 218 -3.84 -12.89 -16.92
CA CYS A 218 -4.28 -11.57 -17.35
C CYS A 218 -3.16 -10.82 -18.09
N TYR A 219 -1.94 -10.81 -17.54
CA TYR A 219 -0.80 -10.10 -18.14
C TYR A 219 -0.41 -10.66 -19.51
N LYS A 220 -0.43 -11.99 -19.70
CA LYS A 220 -0.19 -12.60 -21.03
C LYS A 220 -1.24 -12.16 -22.06
N GLY A 221 -2.50 -12.02 -21.64
CA GLY A 221 -3.60 -11.52 -22.48
C GLY A 221 -3.39 -10.09 -23.01
N THR A 222 -2.53 -9.28 -22.37
CA THR A 222 -2.20 -7.92 -22.84
C THR A 222 -1.25 -7.92 -24.04
N SER A 223 -0.45 -8.99 -24.21
CA SER A 223 0.39 -9.18 -25.40
C SER A 223 -0.37 -9.78 -26.58
N ASN A 224 -1.50 -10.44 -26.31
CA ASN A 224 -2.39 -11.06 -27.29
C ASN A 224 -3.84 -10.66 -26.98
N SER A 225 -4.23 -9.40 -27.28
CA SER A 225 -5.59 -8.84 -27.32
C SER A 225 -6.77 -9.76 -26.97
N LYS A 226 -6.82 -10.28 -25.75
CA LYS A 226 -7.90 -11.10 -25.17
C LYS A 226 -7.80 -11.09 -23.64
N CYS A 227 -8.33 -10.04 -23.05
CA CYS A 227 -9.12 -10.13 -21.83
C CYS A 227 -10.38 -9.26 -22.04
N PRO A 228 -11.52 -9.65 -21.45
CA PRO A 228 -12.81 -9.01 -21.70
C PRO A 228 -12.83 -7.52 -21.37
#